data_AF-A0AA42YHC0-F1
#
_entry.id   AF-A0AA42YHC0-F1
#
_cell.length_a   1.000
_cell.length_b   1.000
_cell.length_c   1.000
_cell.angle_alpha   90.00
_cell.angle_beta   90.00
_cell.angle_gamma   90.00
#
_symmetry.space_group_name_H-M   'P 1'
#
loop_
_entity.id
_entity.type
_entity.pdbx_description
1 polymer ?
#
loop_
_entity_poly.entity_id
_entity_poly.type
_entity_poly.pdbx_seq_one_letter_code
_entity_poly.pdbx_strand_id
1 'polypeptide(L)'
;MAPSVPELRFAPAGRPPFAVQARVVEDDTWLVLGADPRFRESGEHPIRVHTAAWEAEPATPGSVVVRPGRPLELRAIVHDLARDPTWRPEWVGEALAAVLREAERRRIAALAMPVLGARHGALSEDVFLRLLEDAITAVEPDLPRRIWIESAHAAPRAGARRAEGGRGDWTRVTVQLVTVELVTVEPV
;
A
#
# COMPACT_ATOMS: atom_id res chain seq x y z
N MET A 1 25.60 -1.18 8.34
CA MET A 1 25.02 -1.93 7.20
C MET A 1 24.34 -0.91 6.32
N ALA A 2 24.51 -0.98 4.99
CA ALA A 2 23.74 -0.11 4.10
C ALA A 2 22.26 -0.56 4.13
N PRO A 3 21.28 0.37 4.09
CA PRO A 3 19.88 0.01 4.08
C PRO A 3 19.57 -0.88 2.87
N SER A 4 18.78 -1.94 3.08
CA SER A 4 18.34 -2.80 1.99
C SER A 4 17.13 -2.17 1.31
N VAL A 5 17.33 -1.61 0.12
CA VAL A 5 16.22 -1.11 -0.70
C VAL A 5 15.26 -2.28 -1.00
N PRO A 6 13.95 -2.16 -0.72
CA PRO A 6 12.97 -3.17 -1.06
C PRO A 6 12.91 -3.41 -2.58
N GLU A 7 12.78 -4.66 -3.00
CA GLU A 7 12.42 -5.02 -4.36
C GLU A 7 10.95 -4.64 -4.63
N LEU A 8 10.71 -3.79 -5.63
CA LEU A 8 9.35 -3.45 -6.06
C LEU A 8 8.94 -4.29 -7.27
N ARG A 9 7.78 -4.95 -7.18
CA ARG A 9 7.14 -5.64 -8.31
C ARG A 9 5.76 -5.09 -8.57
N PHE A 10 5.43 -4.84 -9.83
CA PHE A 10 4.11 -4.42 -10.25
C PHE A 10 3.37 -5.60 -10.85
N ALA A 11 2.16 -5.87 -10.36
CA ALA A 11 1.29 -6.89 -10.95
C ALA A 11 -0.19 -6.59 -10.66
N PRO A 12 -1.12 -7.06 -11.50
CA PRO A 12 -2.55 -6.85 -11.30
C PRO A 12 -3.07 -7.48 -10.00
N ALA A 13 -4.09 -6.86 -9.40
CA ALA A 13 -4.81 -7.43 -8.28
C ALA A 13 -5.28 -8.87 -8.60
N GLY A 14 -5.02 -9.81 -7.68
CA GLY A 14 -5.33 -11.23 -7.86
C GLY A 14 -4.27 -12.08 -8.56
N ARG A 15 -3.18 -11.47 -9.09
CA ARG A 15 -2.02 -12.20 -9.65
C ARG A 15 -0.75 -11.87 -8.86
N PRO A 16 -0.62 -12.35 -7.62
CA PRO A 16 0.52 -12.02 -6.76
C PRO A 16 1.83 -12.54 -7.38
N PRO A 17 2.88 -11.71 -7.49
CA PRO A 17 4.19 -12.16 -7.98
C PRO A 17 4.94 -12.99 -6.94
N PHE A 18 4.50 -12.97 -5.67
CA PHE A 18 5.00 -13.77 -4.56
C PHE A 18 3.96 -13.84 -3.43
N ALA A 19 4.10 -14.81 -2.52
CA ALA A 19 3.29 -14.86 -1.31
C ALA A 19 3.59 -13.66 -0.39
N VAL A 20 2.53 -13.01 0.09
CA VAL A 20 2.61 -11.85 0.99
C VAL A 20 2.19 -12.21 2.41
N GLN A 21 2.84 -11.60 3.39
CA GLN A 21 2.53 -11.77 4.81
C GLN A 21 1.55 -10.70 5.30
N ALA A 22 1.54 -9.55 4.63
CA ALA A 22 0.60 -8.47 4.89
C ALA A 22 0.05 -7.86 3.59
N ARG A 23 -1.14 -7.27 3.68
CA ARG A 23 -1.78 -6.47 2.64
C ARG A 23 -2.07 -5.10 3.20
N VAL A 24 -1.68 -4.07 2.48
CA VAL A 24 -2.05 -2.69 2.77
C VAL A 24 -3.39 -2.40 2.09
N VAL A 25 -4.29 -1.75 2.81
CA VAL A 25 -5.60 -1.32 2.32
C VAL A 25 -5.74 0.17 2.55
N GLU A 26 -6.17 0.90 1.53
CA GLU A 26 -6.53 2.31 1.63
C GLU A 26 -7.79 2.47 2.49
N ASP A 27 -7.76 3.38 3.47
CA ASP A 27 -8.91 3.63 4.33
C ASP A 27 -9.02 5.10 4.77
N ASP A 28 -10.14 5.44 5.39
CA ASP A 28 -10.43 6.75 5.97
C ASP A 28 -10.33 6.77 7.51
N THR A 29 -10.40 7.97 8.09
CA THR A 29 -10.35 8.19 9.54
C THR A 29 -11.40 7.40 10.33
N TRP A 30 -12.54 7.04 9.73
CA TRP A 30 -13.59 6.22 10.36
C TRP A 30 -13.58 4.75 9.93
N LEU A 31 -12.58 4.32 9.15
CA LEU A 31 -12.39 2.94 8.70
C LEU A 31 -13.55 2.37 7.85
N VAL A 32 -14.20 3.23 7.07
CA VAL A 32 -15.38 2.91 6.26
C VAL A 32 -14.99 2.47 4.86
N LEU A 33 -14.06 3.16 4.20
CA LEU A 33 -13.67 2.89 2.82
C LEU A 33 -13.02 1.51 2.63
N GLY A 34 -12.24 1.06 3.61
CA GLY A 34 -11.55 -0.23 3.60
C GLY A 34 -12.41 -1.39 4.14
N ALA A 35 -13.65 -1.15 4.53
CA ALA A 35 -14.56 -2.20 5.00
C ALA A 35 -15.06 -3.10 3.86
N ASP A 36 -15.28 -4.38 4.14
CA ASP A 36 -16.04 -5.26 3.23
C ASP A 36 -17.50 -4.79 3.22
N PRO A 37 -18.08 -4.36 2.08
CA PRO A 37 -19.45 -3.85 2.02
C PRO A 37 -20.52 -4.94 2.22
N ARG A 38 -20.13 -6.19 2.50
CA ARG A 38 -21.06 -7.27 2.82
C ARG A 38 -21.63 -7.11 4.23
N PHE A 39 -22.88 -6.67 4.30
CA PHE A 39 -23.66 -6.68 5.52
C PHE A 39 -23.90 -8.13 5.98
N ARG A 40 -23.51 -8.42 7.22
CA ARG A 40 -23.81 -9.66 7.90
C ARG A 40 -24.66 -9.32 9.12
N GLU A 41 -25.71 -10.08 9.37
CA GLU A 41 -26.42 -9.96 10.64
C GLU A 41 -25.43 -10.24 11.77
N SER A 42 -25.25 -9.25 12.63
CA SER A 42 -24.40 -9.40 13.80
C SER A 42 -25.15 -10.20 14.85
N GLY A 43 -24.48 -11.20 15.42
CA GLY A 43 -24.94 -11.85 16.65
C GLY A 43 -24.75 -10.97 17.90
N GLU A 44 -24.17 -9.77 17.75
CA GLU A 44 -23.98 -8.84 18.86
C GLU A 44 -25.27 -8.16 19.27
N HIS A 45 -25.41 -7.95 20.58
CA HIS A 45 -26.55 -7.25 21.14
C HIS A 45 -26.59 -5.78 20.66
N PRO A 46 -27.74 -5.24 20.19
CA PRO A 46 -27.83 -3.89 19.61
C PRO A 46 -27.26 -2.77 20.48
N ILE A 47 -27.46 -2.84 21.80
CA ILE A 47 -26.87 -1.87 22.74
C ILE A 47 -25.34 -1.85 22.65
N ARG A 48 -24.68 -3.00 22.53
CA ARG A 48 -23.21 -3.06 22.42
C ARG A 48 -22.71 -2.44 21.12
N VAL A 49 -23.43 -2.69 20.02
CA VAL A 49 -23.14 -2.07 18.73
C VAL A 49 -23.28 -0.54 18.81
N HIS A 50 -24.37 -0.06 19.41
CA HIS A 50 -24.60 1.38 19.62
C HIS A 50 -23.54 2.01 20.52
N THR A 51 -23.18 1.38 21.64
CA THR A 51 -22.12 1.87 22.53
C THR A 51 -20.78 1.92 21.81
N ALA A 52 -20.40 0.87 21.09
CA ALA A 52 -19.15 0.84 20.32
C ALA A 52 -19.10 1.92 19.24
N ALA A 53 -20.23 2.20 18.57
CA ALA A 53 -20.32 3.27 17.59
C ALA A 53 -20.21 4.66 18.23
N TRP A 54 -20.79 4.85 19.42
CA TRP A 54 -20.73 6.12 20.15
C TRP A 54 -19.33 6.41 20.73
N GLU A 55 -18.62 5.36 21.14
CA GLU A 55 -17.27 5.46 21.72
C GLU A 55 -16.16 5.43 20.67
N ALA A 56 -16.49 5.25 19.39
CA ALA A 56 -15.49 5.19 18.32
C ALA A 56 -14.80 6.55 18.15
N GLU A 57 -13.47 6.52 18.09
CA GLU A 57 -12.65 7.68 17.77
C GLU A 57 -12.07 7.56 16.36
N PRO A 58 -11.95 8.67 15.62
CA PRO A 58 -11.34 8.66 14.31
C PRO A 58 -9.85 8.32 14.42
N ALA A 59 -9.38 7.48 13.51
CA ALA A 59 -7.95 7.29 13.29
C ALA A 59 -7.31 8.56 12.74
N THR A 60 -6.01 8.73 12.97
CA THR A 60 -5.25 9.89 12.50
C THR A 60 -4.88 9.73 11.03
N PRO A 61 -5.11 10.72 10.15
CA PRO A 61 -4.52 10.71 8.81
C PRO A 61 -3.00 10.50 8.85
N GLY A 62 -2.46 9.76 7.88
CA GLY A 62 -1.05 9.36 7.87
C GLY A 62 -0.69 8.20 8.80
N SER A 63 -1.65 7.68 9.59
CA SER A 63 -1.42 6.52 10.45
C SER A 63 -1.76 5.20 9.76
N VAL A 64 -1.46 4.09 10.45
CA VAL A 64 -1.84 2.73 10.04
C VAL A 64 -2.57 2.03 11.17
N VAL A 65 -3.78 1.53 10.88
CA VAL A 65 -4.54 0.66 11.79
C VAL A 65 -4.32 -0.79 11.39
N VAL A 66 -3.91 -1.63 12.34
CA VAL A 66 -3.65 -3.05 12.06
C VAL A 66 -4.86 -3.89 12.39
N ARG A 67 -5.31 -4.68 11.41
CA ARG A 67 -6.38 -5.67 11.61
C ARG A 67 -5.80 -7.09 11.53
N PRO A 68 -6.16 -7.99 12.47
CA PRO A 68 -5.73 -9.37 12.41
C PRO A 68 -6.31 -10.05 11.17
N GLY A 69 -5.49 -10.86 10.51
CA GLY A 69 -5.87 -11.55 9.28
C GLY A 69 -4.75 -12.46 8.79
N ARG A 70 -5.03 -13.26 7.76
CA ARG A 70 -4.03 -14.03 7.01
C ARG A 70 -4.30 -13.84 5.51
N PRO A 71 -3.60 -12.92 4.82
CA PRO A 71 -2.51 -12.07 5.31
C PRO A 71 -2.95 -11.03 6.34
N LEU A 72 -2.01 -10.51 7.13
CA LEU A 72 -2.26 -9.39 8.06
C LEU A 72 -2.72 -8.15 7.27
N GLU A 73 -3.68 -7.38 7.79
CA GLU A 73 -4.16 -6.19 7.10
C GLU A 73 -3.63 -4.92 7.78
N LEU A 74 -2.98 -4.07 6.98
CA LEU A 74 -2.46 -2.76 7.37
C LEU A 74 -3.32 -1.70 6.70
N ARG A 75 -4.23 -1.06 7.46
CA ARG A 75 -5.13 -0.04 6.94
C ARG A 75 -4.44 1.32 6.96
N ALA A 76 -4.00 1.79 5.80
CA ALA A 76 -3.35 3.08 5.62
C ALA A 76 -4.42 4.19 5.60
N ILE A 77 -4.38 5.07 6.60
CA ILE A 77 -5.36 6.15 6.75
C ILE A 77 -4.92 7.32 5.89
N VAL A 78 -5.41 7.38 4.67
CA VAL A 78 -5.05 8.43 3.69
C VAL A 78 -6.22 9.33 3.32
N HIS A 79 -7.42 9.00 3.83
CA HIS A 79 -8.62 9.82 3.68
C HIS A 79 -9.13 10.37 5.02
N ASP A 80 -9.59 11.62 4.99
CA ASP A 80 -10.46 12.22 6.00
C ASP A 80 -11.71 12.74 5.27
N LEU A 81 -12.81 11.98 5.38
CA LEU A 81 -14.06 12.28 4.67
C LEU A 81 -14.75 13.56 5.18
N ALA A 82 -14.31 14.12 6.31
CA ALA A 82 -14.80 15.40 6.82
C ALA A 82 -14.11 16.62 6.18
N ARG A 83 -13.13 16.40 5.29
CA ARG A 83 -12.34 17.47 4.64
C ARG A 83 -12.51 17.44 3.12
N ASP A 84 -12.24 18.60 2.51
CA ASP A 84 -12.18 18.77 1.05
C ASP A 84 -10.84 19.43 0.66
N PRO A 85 -9.97 18.78 -0.15
CA PRO A 85 -10.10 17.40 -0.62
C PRO A 85 -10.05 16.38 0.53
N THR A 86 -10.66 15.22 0.33
CA THR A 86 -10.70 14.13 1.32
C THR A 86 -9.34 13.47 1.54
N TRP A 87 -8.33 13.80 0.73
CA TRP A 87 -6.99 13.21 0.79
C TRP A 87 -5.93 14.29 0.57
N ARG A 88 -4.69 14.01 1.00
CA ARG A 88 -3.54 14.88 0.79
C ARG A 88 -2.27 14.07 0.54
N PRO A 89 -1.36 14.50 -0.35
CA PRO A 89 -0.09 13.81 -0.57
C PRO A 89 0.71 13.58 0.71
N GLU A 90 0.66 14.52 1.65
CA GLU A 90 1.35 14.43 2.94
C GLU A 90 0.85 13.23 3.76
N TRP A 91 -0.47 13.01 3.82
CA TRP A 91 -1.04 11.86 4.51
C TRP A 91 -0.67 10.54 3.86
N VAL A 92 -0.55 10.51 2.52
CA VAL A 92 -0.08 9.32 1.81
C VAL A 92 1.37 9.02 2.16
N GLY A 93 2.26 10.01 2.15
CA GLY A 93 3.66 9.85 2.52
C GLY A 93 3.84 9.40 3.98
N GLU A 94 3.10 10.00 4.91
CA GLU A 94 3.09 9.61 6.32
C GLU A 94 2.61 8.17 6.52
N ALA A 95 1.53 7.79 5.82
CA ALA A 95 0.99 6.43 5.89
C ALA A 95 1.98 5.40 5.31
N LEU A 96 2.68 5.72 4.21
CA LEU A 96 3.73 4.87 3.66
C LEU A 96 4.86 4.65 4.68
N ALA A 97 5.33 5.72 5.32
CA ALA A 97 6.35 5.61 6.36
C ALA A 97 5.84 4.77 7.56
N ALA A 98 4.58 4.94 7.95
CA ALA A 98 3.95 4.14 9.00
C ALA A 98 3.83 2.66 8.61
N VAL A 99 3.47 2.34 7.36
CA VAL A 99 3.44 0.96 6.83
C VAL A 99 4.82 0.32 6.93
N LEU A 100 5.87 1.01 6.51
CA LEU A 100 7.25 0.49 6.56
C LEU A 100 7.70 0.22 8.00
N ARG A 101 7.45 1.17 8.92
CA ARG A 101 7.74 0.97 10.35
C ARG A 101 6.97 -0.21 10.94
N GLU A 102 5.72 -0.37 10.56
CA GLU A 102 4.88 -1.47 11.04
C GLU A 102 5.31 -2.82 10.47
N ALA A 103 5.77 -2.83 9.22
CA ALA A 103 6.37 -3.99 8.58
C ALA A 103 7.65 -4.42 9.32
N GLU A 104 8.54 -3.47 9.63
CA GLU A 104 9.75 -3.74 10.41
C GLU A 104 9.41 -4.31 11.79
N ARG A 105 8.55 -3.60 12.54
CA ARG A 105 8.15 -3.96 13.91
C ARG A 105 7.56 -5.36 14.00
N ARG A 106 6.84 -5.80 12.97
CA ARG A 106 6.21 -7.13 12.90
C ARG A 106 6.99 -8.15 12.09
N ARG A 107 8.17 -7.79 11.60
CA ARG A 107 9.03 -8.66 10.79
C ARG A 107 8.36 -9.17 9.50
N ILE A 108 7.59 -8.30 8.85
CA ILE A 108 6.92 -8.55 7.57
C ILE A 108 7.92 -8.35 6.43
N ALA A 109 8.37 -9.45 5.84
CA ALA A 109 9.34 -9.44 4.75
C ALA A 109 8.74 -9.21 3.36
N ALA A 110 7.45 -9.52 3.17
CA ALA A 110 6.75 -9.31 1.91
C ALA A 110 5.33 -8.77 2.16
N LEU A 111 4.99 -7.68 1.49
CA LEU A 111 3.64 -7.09 1.55
C LEU A 111 3.10 -6.75 0.16
N ALA A 112 1.78 -6.70 0.04
CA ALA A 112 1.06 -6.14 -1.10
C ALA A 112 0.52 -4.76 -0.73
N MET A 113 0.51 -3.80 -1.65
CA MET A 113 -0.18 -2.53 -1.49
C MET A 113 -0.72 -2.02 -2.82
N PRO A 114 -1.90 -1.37 -2.85
CA PRO A 114 -2.31 -0.59 -4.01
C PRO A 114 -1.48 0.70 -4.10
N VAL A 115 -1.62 1.41 -5.22
CA VAL A 115 -1.19 2.81 -5.33
C VAL A 115 -2.08 3.65 -4.38
N LEU A 116 -1.58 3.96 -3.18
CA LEU A 116 -2.34 4.68 -2.15
C LEU A 116 -2.70 6.09 -2.61
N GLY A 117 -3.93 6.52 -2.32
CA GLY A 117 -4.48 7.82 -2.72
C GLY A 117 -4.98 7.86 -4.17
N ALA A 118 -4.87 6.77 -4.93
CA ALA A 118 -5.37 6.67 -6.29
C ALA A 118 -6.78 6.07 -6.37
N ARG A 119 -7.17 5.21 -5.42
CA ARG A 119 -8.45 4.49 -5.50
C ARG A 119 -9.64 5.39 -5.17
N HIS A 120 -9.54 6.18 -4.11
CA HIS A 120 -10.58 7.13 -3.69
C HIS A 120 -10.12 8.60 -3.79
N GLY A 121 -8.93 8.84 -4.35
CA GLY A 121 -8.39 10.16 -4.65
C GLY A 121 -8.01 10.32 -6.12
N ALA A 122 -7.07 11.22 -6.39
CA ALA A 122 -6.55 11.47 -7.74
C ALA A 122 -5.00 11.51 -7.76
N LEU A 123 -4.35 10.82 -6.81
CA LEU A 123 -2.90 10.72 -6.77
C LEU A 123 -2.41 9.90 -7.98
N SER A 124 -1.47 10.44 -8.75
CA SER A 124 -0.86 9.70 -9.85
C SER A 124 0.17 8.68 -9.35
N GLU A 125 0.38 7.63 -10.12
CA GLU A 125 1.37 6.58 -9.80
C GLU A 125 2.80 7.16 -9.69
N ASP A 126 3.16 8.15 -10.52
CA ASP A 126 4.46 8.83 -10.42
C ASP A 126 4.63 9.60 -9.10
N VAL A 127 3.57 10.26 -8.61
CA VAL A 127 3.62 10.95 -7.32
C VAL A 127 3.73 9.93 -6.20
N PHE A 128 2.95 8.84 -6.27
CA PHE A 128 3.02 7.74 -5.31
C PHE A 128 4.42 7.14 -5.20
N LEU A 129 5.09 6.85 -6.32
CA LEU A 129 6.42 6.26 -6.30
C LEU A 129 7.47 7.17 -5.68
N ARG A 130 7.37 8.49 -5.92
CA ARG A 130 8.24 9.46 -5.22
C ARG A 130 7.97 9.47 -3.72
N LEU A 131 6.71 9.49 -3.30
CA LEU A 131 6.37 9.43 -1.86
C LEU A 131 6.84 8.12 -1.20
N LEU A 132 6.81 7.00 -1.93
CA LEU A 132 7.33 5.72 -1.45
C LEU A 132 8.87 5.75 -1.35
N GLU A 133 9.56 6.31 -2.33
CA GLU A 133 11.01 6.50 -2.30
C GLU A 133 11.44 7.41 -1.14
N ASP A 134 10.72 8.52 -0.93
CA ASP A 134 10.92 9.42 0.21
C ASP A 134 10.70 8.70 1.55
N ALA A 135 9.63 7.90 1.65
CA ALA A 135 9.34 7.11 2.85
C ALA A 135 10.40 6.03 3.13
N ILE A 136 10.87 5.30 2.10
CA ILE A 136 11.95 4.32 2.23
C ILE A 136 13.24 5.00 2.69
N THR A 137 13.56 6.16 2.10
CA THR A 137 14.75 6.94 2.45
C THR A 137 14.67 7.48 3.88
N ALA A 138 13.49 7.96 4.30
CA ALA A 138 13.31 8.54 5.62
C ALA A 138 13.24 7.50 6.74
N VAL A 139 12.74 6.29 6.45
CA VAL A 139 12.61 5.21 7.44
C VAL A 139 13.84 4.31 7.49
N GLU A 140 14.55 4.16 6.36
CA GLU A 140 15.65 3.21 6.16
C GLU A 140 15.32 1.78 6.67
N PRO A 141 14.22 1.16 6.20
CA PRO A 141 13.78 -0.13 6.73
C PRO A 141 14.69 -1.29 6.30
N ASP A 142 14.88 -2.28 7.19
CA ASP A 142 15.46 -3.59 6.83
C ASP A 142 14.36 -4.52 6.23
N LEU A 143 13.10 -4.24 6.56
CA LEU A 143 11.89 -4.92 6.08
C LEU A 143 10.76 -3.91 5.79
N PRO A 144 9.97 -4.14 4.73
CA PRO A 144 9.90 -5.35 3.91
C PRO A 144 11.01 -5.41 2.86
N ARG A 145 11.44 -6.62 2.49
CA ARG A 145 12.39 -6.83 1.38
C ARG A 145 11.72 -6.83 0.02
N ARG A 146 10.42 -7.12 -0.03
CA ARG A 146 9.63 -7.22 -1.25
C ARG A 146 8.30 -6.52 -1.07
N ILE A 147 7.99 -5.63 -1.99
CA ILE A 147 6.72 -4.91 -2.03
C ILE A 147 6.08 -5.19 -3.39
N TRP A 148 4.88 -5.74 -3.36
CA TRP A 148 4.04 -5.87 -4.54
C TRP A 148 3.13 -4.66 -4.63
N ILE A 149 3.29 -3.86 -5.69
CA ILE A 149 2.40 -2.76 -6.04
C ILE A 149 1.28 -3.29 -6.93
N GLU A 150 0.05 -3.24 -6.43
CA GLU A 150 -1.16 -3.59 -7.17
C GLU A 150 -1.49 -2.44 -8.14
N SER A 151 -1.15 -2.60 -9.41
CA SER A 151 -1.47 -1.65 -10.48
C SER A 151 -2.22 -2.37 -11.60
N ALA A 152 -3.23 -1.70 -12.16
CA ALA A 152 -3.95 -2.17 -13.34
C ALA A 152 -3.12 -2.01 -14.63
N HIS A 153 -2.05 -1.22 -14.58
CA HIS A 153 -1.16 -0.94 -15.71
C HIS A 153 0.22 -1.56 -15.47
N ALA A 154 0.85 -2.05 -16.55
CA ALA A 154 2.29 -2.28 -16.54
C ALA A 154 2.98 -0.95 -16.23
N ALA A 155 3.97 -0.96 -15.34
CA ALA A 155 4.50 0.19 -14.59
C ALA A 155 4.64 1.55 -15.30
N PRO A 156 4.69 2.64 -14.52
CA PRO A 156 4.83 3.99 -15.02
C PRO A 156 6.11 4.15 -15.84
N ARG A 157 5.98 4.89 -16.94
CA ARG A 157 7.07 5.22 -17.86
C ARG A 157 7.90 6.37 -17.31
N ALA A 158 8.66 6.14 -16.24
CA ALA A 158 9.67 7.09 -15.81
C ALA A 158 10.99 6.83 -16.56
N GLY A 159 11.27 7.62 -17.61
CA GLY A 159 12.62 7.82 -18.14
C GLY A 159 13.38 6.59 -18.68
N ALA A 160 12.69 5.65 -19.32
CA ALA A 160 13.29 4.41 -19.83
C ALA A 160 14.49 4.65 -20.79
N ARG A 161 15.72 4.51 -20.27
CA ARG A 161 16.84 4.05 -21.08
C ARG A 161 16.80 2.52 -21.08
N ARG A 162 16.52 1.94 -22.25
CA ARG A 162 16.56 0.49 -22.48
C ARG A 162 17.89 -0.08 -22.00
N ALA A 163 17.85 -0.97 -21.01
CA ALA A 163 18.91 -1.94 -20.79
C ALA A 163 18.46 -3.27 -21.41
N GLU A 164 19.19 -3.72 -22.43
CA GLU A 164 18.88 -4.91 -23.22
C GLU A 164 19.14 -6.21 -22.46
N GLY A 165 18.22 -7.18 -22.63
CA GLY A 165 18.54 -8.56 -22.97
C GLY A 165 18.73 -9.58 -21.83
N GLY A 166 17.79 -10.52 -21.71
CA GLY A 166 18.01 -11.74 -20.93
C GLY A 166 16.77 -12.64 -20.77
N ARG A 167 16.48 -13.43 -21.82
CA ARG A 167 15.56 -14.60 -21.91
C ARG A 167 14.79 -14.97 -20.62
N GLY A 168 13.54 -14.49 -20.56
CA GLY A 168 12.59 -14.53 -19.46
C GLY A 168 11.98 -13.14 -19.37
N ASP A 169 10.68 -12.99 -19.63
CA ASP A 169 10.06 -11.74 -20.11
C ASP A 169 9.88 -10.65 -19.03
N TRP A 170 11.01 -10.19 -18.48
CA TRP A 170 11.11 -9.21 -17.40
C TRP A 170 11.81 -7.95 -17.91
N THR A 171 11.18 -6.79 -17.78
CA THR A 171 11.85 -5.50 -18.01
C THR A 171 12.27 -4.92 -16.67
N ARG A 172 13.57 -4.70 -16.48
CA ARG A 172 14.11 -3.98 -15.32
C ARG A 172 14.08 -2.48 -15.63
N VAL A 173 13.33 -1.72 -14.83
CA VAL A 173 13.30 -0.26 -14.88
C VAL A 173 13.97 0.27 -13.61
N THR A 174 15.01 1.07 -13.77
CA THR A 174 15.69 1.71 -12.63
C THR A 174 15.12 3.12 -12.45
N VAL A 175 14.36 3.33 -11.39
CA VAL A 175 14.11 4.67 -10.84
C VAL A 175 15.29 4.99 -9.91
N GLN A 176 15.67 6.26 -9.74
CA GLN A 176 17.01 6.64 -9.26
C GLN A 176 17.48 6.02 -7.92
N LEU A 177 16.61 5.42 -7.10
CA LEU A 177 17.03 4.55 -5.98
C LEU A 177 16.36 3.16 -5.94
N VAL A 178 15.52 2.79 -6.92
CA VAL A 178 14.67 1.59 -6.86
C VAL A 178 14.77 0.76 -8.14
N THR A 179 15.11 -0.52 -7.98
CA THR A 179 15.01 -1.50 -9.06
C THR A 179 13.57 -2.00 -9.15
N VAL A 180 12.90 -1.67 -10.24
CA VAL A 180 11.54 -2.12 -10.54
C VAL A 180 11.62 -3.29 -11.53
N GLU A 181 11.05 -4.44 -11.17
CA GLU A 181 10.90 -5.57 -12.09
C GLU A 181 9.45 -5.66 -12.59
N LEU A 182 9.28 -5.66 -13.92
CA LEU A 182 7.99 -5.69 -14.59
C LEU A 182 7.66 -7.09 -15.10
N VAL A 183 6.47 -7.57 -14.75
CA VAL A 183 5.86 -8.74 -15.40
C VAL A 183 5.05 -8.25 -16.59
N THR A 184 5.41 -8.67 -17.80
CA THR A 184 4.54 -8.47 -18.97
C THR A 184 3.42 -9.51 -18.90
N VAL A 185 2.17 -9.07 -18.85
CA VAL A 185 1.01 -9.96 -18.89
C VAL A 185 0.47 -9.92 -20.32
N GLU A 186 0.52 -11.04 -21.04
CA GLU A 186 -0.13 -11.14 -22.34
C GLU A 186 -1.65 -10.98 -22.17
N PRO A 187 -2.32 -10.22 -23.06
CA PRO A 187 -3.78 -10.14 -23.05
C PRO A 187 -4.37 -11.50 -23.42
N VAL A 188 -5.34 -11.95 -22.63
CA VAL A 188 -6.15 -13.16 -22.88
C VAL A 188 -7.18 -12.90 -23.97
#